data_AF-A0A423W7M7-F1
#
_entry.id   AF-A0A423W7M7-F1
#
_cell.length_a   1.000
_cell.length_b   1.000
_cell.length_c   1.000
_cell.angle_alpha   90.00
_cell.angle_beta   90.00
_cell.angle_gamma   90.00
#
_symmetry.space_group_name_H-M   'P 1'
#
loop_
_entity.id
_entity.type
_entity.pdbx_description
1 polymer ?
#
loop_
_entity_poly.entity_id
_entity_poly.type
_entity_poly.pdbx_seq_one_letter_code
_entity_poly.pdbx_strand_id
1 'polypeptide(L)'
;MATVTATATATATQTTPMAEGAPAPAQPSPVPENASCDGGYKKLPNARPTGPELVPDQKWTTWRLRNQRPEIAADMPNTFPDISKYHYEEAHEVVQATIAEANAELATETSFKKRSFKQLRGYKPAHLAFRPMYDFYDEADRIEARRLTRSRLDDSEDHGKIPGFWFDRMSFDLFARVWDFTSNTFGVECFGSQVGTRDWSRGWLARLPEEFVKYASEVARGDPIVVPHNPTDPNNWEHLFLAKDSRVSLVVGVIAKILGDNVLGSHLFGATPGQKEALDRNDPYARNHPRSGIAKQFVLAGRTPTGYLPDLYTDGFWDEVDSVTTRILSLLLPLINMLGSLSPGAGWPPLTRVHQGLHDIVAEAGWLTNGMRVSKSVFWVQFPNPGDLWDIHQEHVTDVLWNGSKAAAARHDAKETARWKVEMETEWIATNGDKTMDSTWKQEYEKKSPPPRQPRRAAKVQIVMWPWINQYSPMRPKSDGDLNSGETITQIVKAQVAYYAGDDSDEGEARERLTLEEHIREAKRWKLRDWVLWSLVWCFAIFLLYQAYQTPYLQDARSRLQKAVQPTPAPAVDTAGAVTAKVKATDFVAAKSPIVSTVKVTEKPAVPLPSARYAGPQAIPEAYL
;
A
#
# COMPACT_ATOMS: atom_id res chain seq x y z
N MET A 1 45.59 -62.00 2.09
CA MET A 1 46.47 -61.62 0.96
C MET A 1 46.61 -60.11 1.06
N ALA A 2 47.77 -59.54 1.45
CA ALA A 2 49.00 -59.40 0.64
C ALA A 2 48.73 -58.51 -0.60
N THR A 3 49.45 -57.42 -0.92
CA THR A 3 50.85 -57.01 -0.61
C THR A 3 51.02 -55.47 -0.81
N VAL A 4 52.07 -54.75 -0.35
CA VAL A 4 52.60 -54.48 1.01
C VAL A 4 53.59 -53.27 0.94
N THR A 5 53.90 -52.57 2.05
CA THR A 5 54.96 -51.50 2.20
C THR A 5 54.74 -50.17 1.41
N ALA A 6 55.41 -49.04 1.72
CA ALA A 6 56.69 -48.82 2.45
C ALA A 6 56.74 -47.63 3.44
N THR A 7 57.85 -47.53 4.18
CA THR A 7 58.04 -46.69 5.38
C THR A 7 59.48 -46.15 5.49
N ALA A 8 59.66 -44.87 5.84
CA ALA A 8 60.86 -44.28 6.46
C ALA A 8 60.47 -42.89 7.04
N THR A 9 60.81 -42.38 8.23
CA THR A 9 61.69 -42.72 9.38
C THR A 9 62.99 -41.89 9.50
N ALA A 10 63.19 -41.31 10.70
CA ALA A 10 64.41 -40.70 11.29
C ALA A 10 64.86 -39.27 10.86
N THR A 11 65.61 -38.47 11.65
CA THR A 11 65.76 -38.32 13.14
C THR A 11 66.66 -37.10 13.49
N ALA A 12 66.18 -36.17 14.33
CA ALA A 12 66.94 -35.18 15.17
C ALA A 12 67.95 -34.21 14.47
N THR A 13 68.67 -33.24 15.10
CA THR A 13 68.87 -32.81 16.51
C THR A 13 69.32 -31.33 16.60
N GLN A 14 69.30 -30.70 17.81
CA GLN A 14 70.22 -29.63 18.31
C GLN A 14 70.18 -28.19 17.69
N THR A 15 70.45 -27.05 18.38
CA THR A 15 70.43 -26.66 19.84
C THR A 15 70.56 -25.11 20.02
N THR A 16 69.78 -24.50 20.96
CA THR A 16 70.07 -23.33 21.88
C THR A 16 70.77 -22.02 21.37
N PRO A 17 70.98 -20.92 22.16
CA PRO A 17 70.60 -20.60 23.56
C PRO A 17 69.91 -19.24 23.89
N MET A 18 69.17 -19.26 25.00
CA MET A 18 69.02 -18.30 26.13
C MET A 18 69.27 -16.76 26.03
N ALA A 19 68.27 -16.00 26.52
CA ALA A 19 68.34 -15.03 27.65
C ALA A 19 66.88 -14.65 28.00
N GLU A 20 66.26 -14.91 29.16
CA GLU A 20 66.59 -14.70 30.59
C GLU A 20 66.32 -13.26 31.10
N GLY A 21 65.41 -13.12 32.08
CA GLY A 21 64.97 -11.83 32.64
C GLY A 21 63.56 -11.86 33.24
N ALA A 22 63.43 -12.15 34.53
CA ALA A 22 62.19 -12.03 35.34
C ALA A 22 62.42 -11.02 36.49
N PRO A 23 61.38 -10.47 37.16
CA PRO A 23 60.70 -11.23 38.22
C PRO A 23 59.18 -10.97 38.40
N ALA A 24 58.52 -11.86 39.15
CA ALA A 24 57.24 -11.64 39.85
C ALA A 24 57.51 -11.32 41.35
N PRO A 25 56.54 -11.02 42.26
CA PRO A 25 55.20 -11.61 42.45
C PRO A 25 54.08 -10.52 42.36
N ALA A 26 52.85 -10.57 42.92
CA ALA A 26 52.20 -11.45 43.89
C ALA A 26 50.65 -11.45 43.77
N GLN A 27 49.97 -12.17 44.68
CA GLN A 27 48.55 -11.99 45.04
C GLN A 27 48.45 -11.58 46.53
N PRO A 28 47.28 -11.17 47.05
CA PRO A 28 46.30 -12.16 47.55
C PRO A 28 44.81 -11.87 47.27
N SER A 29 44.00 -12.93 47.28
CA SER A 29 42.51 -12.96 47.38
C SER A 29 42.06 -12.69 48.85
N PRO A 30 40.76 -12.48 49.24
CA PRO A 30 39.53 -13.05 48.66
C PRO A 30 38.18 -12.23 48.67
N VAL A 31 37.27 -12.60 47.75
CA VAL A 31 35.89 -13.18 47.90
C VAL A 31 35.19 -13.08 49.30
N PRO A 32 33.84 -12.94 49.45
CA PRO A 32 32.69 -12.88 48.48
C PRO A 32 31.70 -11.69 48.69
N GLU A 33 30.63 -11.57 47.87
CA GLU A 33 29.23 -11.85 48.32
C GLU A 33 28.15 -11.82 47.21
N ASN A 34 27.05 -12.51 47.53
CA ASN A 34 26.01 -13.01 46.63
C ASN A 34 25.03 -11.98 46.06
N ALA A 35 24.57 -12.21 44.83
CA ALA A 35 23.15 -12.09 44.47
C ALA A 35 22.82 -13.07 43.32
N SER A 36 22.07 -14.14 43.60
CA SER A 36 21.57 -15.04 42.56
C SER A 36 20.19 -14.62 42.09
N CYS A 37 20.03 -14.52 40.77
CA CYS A 37 18.73 -14.60 40.11
C CYS A 37 18.78 -15.71 39.05
N ASP A 38 18.94 -16.96 39.51
CA ASP A 38 18.60 -18.10 38.67
C ASP A 38 17.08 -18.12 38.46
N GLY A 39 16.66 -18.38 37.23
CA GLY A 39 15.35 -17.99 36.71
C GLY A 39 15.19 -18.51 35.28
N GLY A 40 15.25 -19.84 35.15
CA GLY A 40 15.49 -20.53 33.88
C GLY A 40 14.55 -20.16 32.73
N TYR A 41 15.04 -19.31 31.82
CA TYR A 41 14.43 -19.13 30.51
C TYR A 41 14.66 -20.38 29.64
N LYS A 42 13.57 -21.08 29.35
CA LYS A 42 13.55 -22.18 28.38
C LYS A 42 14.07 -21.69 27.03
N LYS A 43 14.90 -22.49 26.36
CA LYS A 43 15.43 -22.19 25.02
C LYS A 43 14.29 -21.95 24.02
N LEU A 44 14.12 -20.71 23.58
CA LEU A 44 13.31 -20.36 22.41
C LEU A 44 14.21 -20.39 21.16
N PRO A 45 13.88 -21.15 20.11
CA PRO A 45 14.67 -21.20 18.89
C PRO A 45 14.35 -20.00 17.97
N ASN A 46 14.55 -18.76 18.46
CA ASN A 46 14.49 -17.52 17.67
C ASN A 46 15.02 -16.29 18.45
N ALA A 47 16.22 -16.36 19.01
CA ALA A 47 16.86 -15.21 19.68
C ALA A 47 17.52 -14.26 18.67
N ARG A 48 17.01 -13.02 18.55
CA ARG A 48 17.56 -11.95 17.70
C ARG A 48 18.81 -11.36 18.38
N PRO A 49 19.95 -11.17 17.68
CA PRO A 49 21.21 -10.74 18.31
C PRO A 49 21.17 -9.29 18.80
N THR A 50 21.95 -9.01 19.86
CA THR A 50 22.09 -7.69 20.48
C THR A 50 23.29 -6.93 19.90
N GLY A 51 23.03 -5.97 19.02
CA GLY A 51 24.04 -5.09 18.41
C GLY A 51 23.39 -3.98 17.59
N PRO A 52 24.14 -2.92 17.22
CA PRO A 52 23.63 -1.84 16.37
C PRO A 52 23.26 -2.34 14.97
N GLU A 53 22.35 -1.62 14.31
CA GLU A 53 21.61 -2.11 13.15
C GLU A 53 22.48 -2.43 11.93
N LEU A 54 22.38 -3.68 11.47
CA LEU A 54 22.75 -4.10 10.12
C LEU A 54 21.47 -4.44 9.34
N VAL A 55 20.99 -3.48 8.56
CA VAL A 55 20.40 -3.84 7.26
C VAL A 55 21.54 -4.45 6.44
N PRO A 56 21.39 -5.66 5.86
CA PRO A 56 22.40 -6.19 4.96
C PRO A 56 22.61 -5.24 3.78
N ASP A 57 23.86 -4.83 3.53
CA ASP A 57 24.29 -4.49 2.17
C ASP A 57 23.87 -5.67 1.27
N GLN A 58 23.28 -5.38 0.12
CA GLN A 58 22.87 -6.38 -0.87
C GLN A 58 24.00 -7.39 -1.15
N LYS A 59 25.25 -6.91 -1.17
CA LYS A 59 26.48 -7.69 -1.33
C LYS A 59 26.75 -8.65 -0.16
N TRP A 60 26.37 -8.30 1.07
CA TRP A 60 26.53 -9.15 2.25
C TRP A 60 25.60 -10.36 2.22
N THR A 61 24.37 -10.18 1.70
CA THR A 61 23.41 -11.27 1.46
C THR A 61 23.97 -12.27 0.44
N THR A 62 24.53 -11.78 -0.68
CA THR A 62 25.19 -12.60 -1.70
C THR A 62 26.43 -13.33 -1.13
N TRP A 63 27.27 -12.63 -0.36
CA TRP A 63 28.46 -13.17 0.28
C TRP A 63 28.12 -14.29 1.28
N ARG A 64 27.04 -14.12 2.06
CA ARG A 64 26.60 -15.10 3.07
C ARG A 64 26.12 -16.40 2.43
N LEU A 65 25.31 -16.33 1.37
CA LEU A 65 24.86 -17.50 0.61
C LEU A 65 26.05 -18.26 0.00
N ARG A 66 27.01 -17.54 -0.60
CA ARG A 66 28.22 -18.14 -1.21
C ARG A 66 29.10 -18.89 -0.21
N ASN A 67 29.23 -18.38 1.03
CA ASN A 67 30.13 -18.95 2.03
C ASN A 67 29.49 -20.00 2.96
N GLN A 68 28.16 -20.08 3.02
CA GLN A 68 27.46 -21.08 3.85
C GLN A 68 27.30 -22.45 3.17
N ARG A 69 27.56 -22.54 1.86
CA ARG A 69 27.53 -23.80 1.09
C ARG A 69 28.64 -23.85 0.03
N PRO A 70 29.92 -23.99 0.43
CA PRO A 70 31.05 -24.03 -0.50
C PRO A 70 30.95 -25.18 -1.51
N GLU A 71 30.23 -26.26 -1.18
CA GLU A 71 30.01 -27.43 -2.02
C GLU A 71 29.19 -27.16 -3.31
N ILE A 72 28.48 -26.03 -3.39
CA ILE A 72 27.71 -25.61 -4.58
C ILE A 72 28.33 -24.36 -5.23
N ALA A 73 29.38 -23.77 -4.65
CA ALA A 73 29.93 -22.49 -5.08
C ALA A 73 30.72 -22.56 -6.41
N ALA A 74 30.98 -23.77 -6.92
CA ALA A 74 31.55 -24.01 -8.25
C ALA A 74 30.48 -24.29 -9.33
N ASP A 75 29.32 -24.82 -8.93
CA ASP A 75 28.21 -25.17 -9.83
C ASP A 75 27.22 -24.01 -10.04
N MET A 76 27.25 -22.99 -9.16
CA MET A 76 26.58 -21.73 -9.42
C MET A 76 27.27 -20.99 -10.60
N PRO A 77 26.54 -20.62 -11.66
CA PRO A 77 27.11 -19.79 -12.72
C PRO A 77 27.57 -18.44 -12.12
N ASN A 78 28.72 -17.93 -12.57
CA ASN A 78 29.27 -16.63 -12.14
C ASN A 78 28.27 -15.47 -12.33
N THR A 79 27.34 -15.62 -13.26
CA THR A 79 26.07 -14.90 -13.27
C THR A 79 24.94 -15.85 -12.89
N PHE A 80 24.48 -15.78 -11.64
CA PHE A 80 23.06 -16.05 -11.38
C PHE A 80 22.25 -15.17 -12.36
N PRO A 81 21.12 -15.66 -12.92
CA PRO A 81 20.31 -14.84 -13.80
C PRO A 81 19.85 -13.60 -13.03
N ASP A 82 20.39 -12.46 -13.47
CA ASP A 82 20.02 -11.14 -13.00
C ASP A 82 18.50 -10.95 -13.08
N ILE A 83 17.76 -10.99 -11.97
CA ILE A 83 16.32 -10.76 -12.04
C ILE A 83 16.05 -9.26 -12.34
N SER A 84 16.96 -8.36 -11.93
CA SER A 84 16.97 -6.98 -12.46
C SER A 84 17.38 -6.89 -13.94
N LYS A 85 18.07 -7.91 -14.47
CA LYS A 85 18.32 -8.11 -15.91
C LYS A 85 17.15 -8.75 -16.68
N TYR A 86 15.97 -8.92 -16.08
CA TYR A 86 14.71 -8.84 -16.85
C TYR A 86 14.43 -7.38 -17.26
N HIS A 87 15.45 -6.76 -17.87
CA HIS A 87 15.45 -5.41 -18.42
C HIS A 87 14.74 -4.40 -17.51
N TYR A 88 14.94 -4.39 -16.18
CA TYR A 88 14.14 -3.50 -15.33
C TYR A 88 14.35 -2.02 -15.66
N GLU A 89 15.56 -1.64 -16.11
CA GLU A 89 15.83 -0.29 -16.62
C GLU A 89 15.23 -0.08 -18.02
N GLU A 90 15.49 -0.96 -19.00
CA GLU A 90 14.95 -0.85 -20.37
C GLU A 90 13.42 -0.95 -20.44
N ALA A 91 12.81 -1.83 -19.65
CA ALA A 91 11.36 -1.95 -19.49
C ALA A 91 10.79 -0.78 -18.70
N HIS A 92 11.51 -0.20 -17.74
CA HIS A 92 11.09 1.06 -17.13
C HIS A 92 11.22 2.24 -18.10
N GLU A 93 12.23 2.28 -18.96
CA GLU A 93 12.34 3.28 -20.03
C GLU A 93 11.24 3.10 -21.09
N VAL A 94 10.95 1.87 -21.53
CA VAL A 94 9.83 1.57 -22.43
C VAL A 94 8.50 1.90 -21.75
N VAL A 95 8.28 1.55 -20.48
CA VAL A 95 7.06 1.90 -19.73
C VAL A 95 6.95 3.42 -19.55
N GLN A 96 8.03 4.13 -19.20
CA GLN A 96 8.02 5.60 -19.09
C GLN A 96 7.83 6.27 -20.46
N ALA A 97 8.36 5.72 -21.54
CA ALA A 97 8.15 6.19 -22.91
C ALA A 97 6.71 5.93 -23.38
N THR A 98 6.16 4.74 -23.17
CA THR A 98 4.76 4.42 -23.45
C THR A 98 3.80 5.23 -22.58
N ILE A 99 4.15 5.50 -21.31
CA ILE A 99 3.42 6.43 -20.44
C ILE A 99 3.53 7.86 -20.98
N ALA A 100 4.69 8.31 -21.45
CA ALA A 100 4.88 9.65 -22.00
C ALA A 100 4.13 9.85 -23.33
N GLU A 101 4.16 8.85 -24.23
CA GLU A 101 3.43 8.83 -25.49
C GLU A 101 1.93 8.76 -25.26
N ALA A 102 1.45 7.85 -24.40
CA ALA A 102 0.04 7.82 -24.00
C ALA A 102 -0.39 9.13 -23.32
N ASN A 103 0.45 9.72 -22.45
CA ASN A 103 0.16 11.04 -21.85
C ASN A 103 0.14 12.17 -22.89
N ALA A 104 0.94 12.09 -23.96
CA ALA A 104 0.92 13.04 -25.06
C ALA A 104 -0.35 12.91 -25.92
N GLU A 105 -0.81 11.69 -26.20
CA GLU A 105 -2.14 11.45 -26.79
C GLU A 105 -3.26 11.97 -25.89
N LEU A 106 -3.23 11.61 -24.60
CA LEU A 106 -4.23 11.99 -23.60
C LEU A 106 -4.27 13.51 -23.35
N ALA A 107 -3.17 14.23 -23.57
CA ALA A 107 -3.12 15.69 -23.50
C ALA A 107 -3.88 16.39 -24.65
N THR A 108 -4.35 15.65 -25.67
CA THR A 108 -5.21 16.20 -26.74
C THR A 108 -6.70 16.17 -26.38
N GLU A 109 -7.13 15.40 -25.37
CA GLU A 109 -8.54 15.31 -24.98
C GLU A 109 -9.00 16.45 -24.03
N THR A 110 -10.28 16.80 -24.13
CA THR A 110 -10.86 17.92 -23.37
C THR A 110 -10.88 17.69 -21.86
N SER A 111 -10.81 18.79 -21.11
CA SER A 111 -10.84 18.84 -19.64
C SER A 111 -11.84 17.90 -18.95
N PHE A 112 -11.39 17.35 -17.82
CA PHE A 112 -12.07 16.27 -17.08
C PHE A 112 -13.53 16.58 -16.77
N LYS A 113 -14.40 15.65 -17.19
CA LYS A 113 -15.83 15.64 -16.88
C LYS A 113 -16.12 14.52 -15.89
N LYS A 114 -16.88 14.83 -14.83
CA LYS A 114 -17.25 13.87 -13.78
C LYS A 114 -17.86 12.60 -14.39
N ARG A 115 -17.21 11.47 -14.13
CA ARG A 115 -17.45 10.17 -14.75
C ARG A 115 -18.60 9.42 -14.09
N SER A 116 -19.33 8.63 -14.88
CA SER A 116 -20.42 7.78 -14.41
C SER A 116 -20.69 6.63 -15.38
N PHE A 117 -21.29 5.54 -14.90
CA PHE A 117 -21.70 4.38 -15.71
C PHE A 117 -22.57 4.72 -16.95
N LYS A 118 -23.16 5.92 -17.03
CA LYS A 118 -23.81 6.39 -18.27
C LYS A 118 -22.85 6.46 -19.47
N GLN A 119 -21.54 6.60 -19.24
CA GLN A 119 -20.50 6.62 -20.29
C GLN A 119 -20.19 5.21 -20.84
N LEU A 120 -20.65 4.14 -20.19
CA LEU A 120 -20.48 2.76 -20.64
C LEU A 120 -21.76 2.19 -21.29
N ARG A 121 -22.78 3.03 -21.53
CA ARG A 121 -24.03 2.61 -22.17
C ARG A 121 -23.79 2.18 -23.61
N GLY A 122 -24.03 0.91 -23.91
CA GLY A 122 -23.77 0.33 -25.23
C GLY A 122 -22.30 0.00 -25.49
N TYR A 123 -21.41 0.22 -24.52
CA TYR A 123 -20.08 -0.37 -24.53
C TYR A 123 -20.21 -1.89 -24.37
N LYS A 124 -19.38 -2.63 -25.10
CA LYS A 124 -19.15 -4.06 -24.91
C LYS A 124 -17.65 -4.24 -24.73
N PRO A 125 -17.17 -4.90 -23.66
CA PRO A 125 -15.76 -5.21 -23.53
C PRO A 125 -15.24 -6.07 -24.69
N ALA A 126 -13.95 -5.95 -24.99
CA ALA A 126 -13.24 -6.96 -25.74
C ALA A 126 -13.01 -8.17 -24.83
N HIS A 127 -13.21 -9.38 -25.34
CA HIS A 127 -12.91 -10.61 -24.61
C HIS A 127 -11.44 -10.98 -24.85
N LEU A 128 -10.68 -11.27 -23.79
CA LEU A 128 -9.32 -11.79 -23.94
C LEU A 128 -9.34 -13.19 -24.54
N ALA A 129 -8.59 -13.38 -25.63
CA ALA A 129 -8.18 -14.69 -26.08
C ALA A 129 -6.96 -15.12 -25.25
N PHE A 130 -7.14 -16.09 -24.34
CA PHE A 130 -6.00 -16.71 -23.66
C PHE A 130 -5.28 -17.66 -24.61
N ARG A 131 -3.99 -17.91 -24.37
CA ARG A 131 -3.26 -18.96 -25.10
C ARG A 131 -3.86 -20.33 -24.76
N PRO A 132 -4.07 -21.22 -25.74
CA PRO A 132 -4.49 -22.59 -25.49
C PRO A 132 -3.54 -23.28 -24.51
N MET A 133 -4.08 -24.14 -23.64
CA MET A 133 -3.26 -24.90 -22.69
C MET A 133 -2.19 -25.78 -23.39
N TYR A 134 -2.44 -26.19 -24.64
CA TYR A 134 -1.48 -26.95 -25.45
C TYR A 134 -0.15 -26.22 -25.66
N ASP A 135 -0.18 -24.92 -25.97
CA ASP A 135 1.02 -24.09 -26.17
C ASP A 135 1.94 -24.09 -24.95
N PHE A 136 1.38 -24.17 -23.74
CA PHE A 136 2.12 -24.21 -22.49
C PHE A 136 2.68 -25.59 -22.17
N TYR A 137 2.03 -26.68 -22.57
CA TYR A 137 2.62 -28.02 -22.52
C TYR A 137 3.79 -28.13 -23.52
N ASP A 138 3.63 -27.55 -24.72
CA ASP A 138 4.70 -27.45 -25.71
C ASP A 138 5.89 -26.58 -25.22
N GLU A 139 5.63 -25.50 -24.47
CA GLU A 139 6.67 -24.70 -23.79
C GLU A 139 7.33 -25.50 -22.65
N ALA A 140 6.58 -26.31 -21.90
CA ALA A 140 7.09 -27.18 -20.83
C ALA A 140 8.06 -28.23 -21.37
N ASP A 141 7.66 -29.01 -22.37
CA ASP A 141 8.48 -30.05 -22.99
C ASP A 141 9.79 -29.47 -23.55
N ARG A 142 9.75 -28.25 -24.12
CA ARG A 142 10.94 -27.53 -24.60
C ARG A 142 11.85 -27.04 -23.46
N ILE A 143 11.30 -26.67 -22.31
CA ILE A 143 12.07 -26.30 -21.10
C ILE A 143 12.72 -27.55 -20.49
N GLU A 144 12.00 -28.67 -20.43
CA GLU A 144 12.53 -29.93 -19.89
C GLU A 144 13.58 -30.56 -20.80
N ALA A 145 13.37 -30.57 -22.13
CA ALA A 145 14.35 -31.04 -23.10
C ALA A 145 15.68 -30.25 -23.06
N ARG A 146 15.67 -29.00 -22.56
CA ARG A 146 16.88 -28.18 -22.34
C ARG A 146 17.60 -28.50 -21.02
N ARG A 147 16.96 -29.18 -20.06
CA ARG A 147 17.54 -29.54 -18.75
C ARG A 147 18.37 -30.81 -18.84
N LEU A 148 19.54 -30.68 -19.49
CA LEU A 148 20.55 -31.74 -19.58
C LEU A 148 20.82 -32.43 -18.23
N THR A 149 20.55 -33.74 -18.18
CA THR A 149 21.01 -34.66 -17.12
C THR A 149 20.69 -34.25 -15.67
N ARG A 150 19.42 -34.01 -15.36
CA ARG A 150 18.87 -34.44 -14.05
C ARG A 150 18.15 -35.77 -14.19
N SER A 151 18.19 -36.57 -13.12
CA SER A 151 17.60 -37.91 -13.11
C SER A 151 16.12 -37.87 -13.46
N ARG A 152 15.69 -38.71 -14.41
CA ARG A 152 14.31 -38.86 -14.88
C ARG A 152 13.49 -39.63 -13.83
N LEU A 153 13.27 -39.00 -12.68
CA LEU A 153 12.49 -39.53 -11.57
C LEU A 153 10.98 -39.34 -11.83
N ASP A 154 10.43 -40.24 -12.64
CA ASP A 154 9.04 -40.73 -12.57
C ASP A 154 7.84 -39.75 -12.71
N ASP A 155 8.06 -38.44 -12.95
CA ASP A 155 6.98 -37.49 -13.21
C ASP A 155 6.23 -37.74 -14.54
N SER A 156 6.75 -38.60 -15.43
CA SER A 156 6.27 -38.79 -16.81
C SER A 156 4.96 -39.57 -17.00
N GLU A 157 4.13 -39.69 -15.97
CA GLU A 157 2.76 -40.25 -16.07
C GLU A 157 1.64 -39.22 -15.88
N ASP A 158 1.94 -38.03 -15.32
CA ASP A 158 0.91 -37.03 -15.00
C ASP A 158 0.65 -36.07 -16.17
N HIS A 159 0.44 -36.62 -17.38
CA HIS A 159 0.16 -35.93 -18.66
C HIS A 159 -1.10 -35.02 -18.69
N GLY A 160 -1.73 -34.77 -17.54
CA GLY A 160 -2.82 -33.81 -17.36
C GLY A 160 -2.56 -32.79 -16.25
N LYS A 161 -1.34 -32.69 -15.72
CA LYS A 161 -0.95 -31.72 -14.70
C LYS A 161 -0.47 -30.43 -15.36
N ILE A 162 -1.18 -29.32 -15.11
CA ILE A 162 -0.75 -27.97 -15.54
C ILE A 162 0.68 -27.71 -15.02
N PRO A 163 1.63 -27.25 -15.88
CA PRO A 163 3.03 -27.10 -15.47
C PRO A 163 3.21 -26.07 -14.35
N GLY A 164 4.18 -26.29 -13.45
CA GLY A 164 4.42 -25.38 -12.31
C GLY A 164 4.65 -23.92 -12.75
N PHE A 165 5.53 -23.72 -13.74
CA PHE A 165 5.87 -22.39 -14.26
C PHE A 165 4.68 -21.66 -14.91
N TRP A 166 3.61 -22.35 -15.28
CA TRP A 166 2.38 -21.69 -15.74
C TRP A 166 1.75 -20.87 -14.61
N PHE A 167 1.70 -21.42 -13.40
CA PHE A 167 1.19 -20.69 -12.24
C PHE A 167 2.09 -19.52 -11.86
N ASP A 168 3.41 -19.72 -11.90
CA ASP A 168 4.42 -18.69 -11.62
C ASP A 168 4.24 -17.51 -12.59
N ARG A 169 4.23 -17.82 -13.90
CA ARG A 169 4.05 -16.85 -14.99
C ARG A 169 2.70 -16.13 -14.92
N MET A 170 1.59 -16.87 -14.87
CA MET A 170 0.25 -16.26 -14.83
C MET A 170 0.03 -15.41 -13.56
N SER A 171 0.65 -15.76 -12.44
CA SER A 171 0.58 -14.96 -11.20
C SER A 171 1.40 -13.66 -11.30
N PHE A 172 2.55 -13.71 -11.98
CA PHE A 172 3.41 -12.55 -12.22
C PHE A 172 2.82 -11.60 -13.29
N ASP A 173 2.41 -12.14 -14.44
CA ASP A 173 1.82 -11.38 -15.55
C ASP A 173 0.54 -10.64 -15.08
N LEU A 174 -0.26 -11.27 -14.21
CA LEU A 174 -1.43 -10.66 -13.57
C LEU A 174 -1.05 -9.54 -12.58
N PHE A 175 -0.03 -9.73 -11.74
CA PHE A 175 0.48 -8.68 -10.84
C PHE A 175 0.97 -7.47 -11.64
N ALA A 176 1.76 -7.71 -12.70
CA ALA A 176 2.25 -6.67 -13.60
C ALA A 176 1.09 -5.92 -14.28
N ARG A 177 0.07 -6.63 -14.78
CA ARG A 177 -1.12 -5.98 -15.39
C ARG A 177 -1.88 -5.10 -14.39
N VAL A 178 -2.01 -5.53 -13.13
CA VAL A 178 -2.62 -4.69 -12.06
C VAL A 178 -1.74 -3.47 -11.76
N TRP A 179 -0.42 -3.63 -11.69
CA TRP A 179 0.53 -2.54 -11.50
C TRP A 179 0.47 -1.50 -12.63
N ASP A 180 0.46 -1.94 -13.88
CA ASP A 180 0.41 -1.04 -15.04
C ASP A 180 -0.95 -0.37 -15.17
N PHE A 181 -2.05 -1.10 -14.97
CA PHE A 181 -3.40 -0.53 -14.94
C PHE A 181 -3.52 0.59 -13.90
N THR A 182 -3.00 0.35 -12.69
CA THR A 182 -3.09 1.32 -11.59
C THR A 182 -2.13 2.50 -11.78
N SER A 183 -0.93 2.26 -12.29
CA SER A 183 0.02 3.31 -12.67
C SER A 183 -0.57 4.24 -13.73
N ASN A 184 -1.20 3.69 -14.78
CA ASN A 184 -1.84 4.47 -15.84
C ASN A 184 -3.16 5.15 -15.41
N THR A 185 -3.93 4.55 -14.49
CA THR A 185 -5.24 5.10 -14.09
C THR A 185 -5.18 6.05 -12.88
N PHE A 186 -4.27 5.81 -11.94
CA PHE A 186 -4.15 6.56 -10.68
C PHE A 186 -2.79 7.23 -10.51
N GLY A 187 -1.75 6.84 -11.26
CA GLY A 187 -0.40 7.39 -11.19
C GLY A 187 -0.12 8.58 -12.11
N VAL A 188 -1.14 9.13 -12.79
CA VAL A 188 -1.00 10.25 -13.75
C VAL A 188 -0.41 11.51 -13.10
N GLU A 189 -0.85 11.85 -11.88
CA GLU A 189 -0.54 13.11 -11.19
C GLU A 189 -0.08 12.90 -9.75
N CYS A 190 0.77 13.80 -9.23
CA CYS A 190 1.22 13.74 -7.83
C CYS A 190 0.64 14.89 -7.00
N PHE A 191 -0.23 14.55 -6.04
CA PHE A 191 -0.87 15.51 -5.14
C PHE A 191 -0.25 15.51 -3.74
N GLY A 192 0.91 14.89 -3.53
CA GLY A 192 1.56 14.77 -2.21
C GLY A 192 1.86 16.10 -1.52
N SER A 193 2.00 17.20 -2.27
CA SER A 193 2.12 18.57 -1.76
C SER A 193 0.80 19.17 -1.23
N GLN A 194 -0.35 18.50 -1.45
CA GLN A 194 -1.67 18.95 -1.00
C GLN A 194 -2.09 18.31 0.34
N VAL A 195 -1.31 17.38 0.91
CA VAL A 195 -1.56 16.78 2.23
C VAL A 195 -1.61 17.88 3.29
N GLY A 196 -2.60 17.85 4.18
CA GLY A 196 -2.78 18.89 5.22
C GLY A 196 -3.21 20.28 4.72
N THR A 197 -3.22 20.56 3.41
CA THR A 197 -3.73 21.86 2.88
C THR A 197 -5.25 21.99 3.00
N ARG A 198 -5.95 20.86 3.18
CA ARG A 198 -7.40 20.71 3.37
C ARG A 198 -7.64 19.49 4.26
N ASP A 199 -8.80 19.45 4.91
CA ASP A 199 -9.26 18.26 5.64
C ASP A 199 -9.86 17.25 4.64
N TRP A 200 -8.99 16.44 4.03
CA TRP A 200 -9.40 15.39 3.09
C TRP A 200 -10.05 14.21 3.81
N SER A 201 -9.70 13.99 5.08
CA SER A 201 -10.24 12.96 5.95
C SER A 201 -11.75 13.12 6.20
N ARG A 202 -12.19 14.28 6.71
CA ARG A 202 -13.62 14.60 6.88
C ARG A 202 -14.30 14.93 5.55
N GLY A 203 -13.56 15.43 4.55
CA GLY A 203 -14.11 15.91 3.29
C GLY A 203 -14.38 14.83 2.23
N TRP A 204 -13.45 13.88 2.05
CA TRP A 204 -13.46 12.90 0.96
C TRP A 204 -13.25 11.45 1.41
N LEU A 205 -12.33 11.14 2.35
CA LEU A 205 -12.16 9.76 2.84
C LEU A 205 -13.47 9.24 3.43
N ALA A 206 -14.16 10.06 4.22
CA ALA A 206 -15.50 9.78 4.74
C ALA A 206 -16.63 9.64 3.68
N ARG A 207 -16.32 9.75 2.38
CA ARG A 207 -17.23 9.54 1.23
C ARG A 207 -16.84 8.36 0.34
N LEU A 208 -15.75 7.65 0.65
CA LEU A 208 -15.39 6.41 -0.03
C LEU A 208 -16.44 5.31 0.29
N PRO A 209 -16.66 4.34 -0.63
CA PRO A 209 -17.50 3.18 -0.35
C PRO A 209 -16.97 2.38 0.84
N GLU A 210 -17.86 1.86 1.68
CA GLU A 210 -17.46 1.14 2.90
C GLU A 210 -16.67 -0.14 2.58
N GLU A 211 -17.02 -0.85 1.49
CA GLU A 211 -16.20 -1.98 0.98
C GLU A 211 -14.78 -1.54 0.60
N PHE A 212 -14.62 -0.40 -0.06
CA PHE A 212 -13.30 0.13 -0.43
C PHE A 212 -12.49 0.52 0.82
N VAL A 213 -13.13 1.17 1.80
CA VAL A 213 -12.49 1.53 3.08
C VAL A 213 -12.05 0.30 3.86
N LYS A 214 -12.87 -0.77 3.87
CA LYS A 214 -12.50 -2.07 4.46
C LYS A 214 -11.28 -2.64 3.76
N TYR A 215 -11.30 -2.79 2.44
CA TYR A 215 -10.19 -3.37 1.70
C TYR A 215 -8.90 -2.54 1.83
N ALA A 216 -8.98 -1.20 1.79
CA ALA A 216 -7.84 -0.32 2.04
C ALA A 216 -7.29 -0.44 3.49
N SER A 217 -8.13 -0.77 4.47
CA SER A 217 -7.72 -1.07 5.85
C SER A 217 -7.06 -2.44 6.00
N GLU A 218 -7.44 -3.41 5.17
CA GLU A 218 -6.88 -4.77 5.19
C GLU A 218 -5.51 -4.85 4.48
N VAL A 219 -5.22 -3.94 3.54
CA VAL A 219 -3.99 -3.99 2.71
C VAL A 219 -2.99 -2.88 3.01
N ALA A 220 -3.33 -1.86 3.79
CA ALA A 220 -2.40 -0.76 4.09
C ALA A 220 -2.46 -0.30 5.55
N ARG A 221 -1.43 0.45 5.95
CA ARG A 221 -1.30 1.15 7.22
C ARG A 221 -0.65 2.52 6.96
N GLY A 222 -1.21 3.57 7.57
CA GLY A 222 -0.62 4.91 7.53
C GLY A 222 0.73 4.99 8.25
N ASP A 223 1.65 5.83 7.74
CA ASP A 223 2.92 6.16 8.40
C ASP A 223 2.75 7.48 9.19
N PRO A 224 2.80 7.47 10.54
CA PRO A 224 2.56 8.67 11.35
C PRO A 224 3.67 9.73 11.30
N ILE A 225 4.74 9.51 10.53
CA ILE A 225 5.97 10.34 10.53
C ILE A 225 6.30 10.91 9.14
N VAL A 226 5.88 10.25 8.05
CA VAL A 226 6.20 10.66 6.66
C VAL A 226 5.85 12.12 6.34
N VAL A 227 4.78 12.64 6.93
CA VAL A 227 4.34 14.05 6.87
C VAL A 227 4.22 14.58 8.32
N PRO A 228 4.50 15.88 8.59
CA PRO A 228 4.41 16.44 9.94
C PRO A 228 3.03 16.22 10.57
N HIS A 229 3.04 15.67 11.79
CA HIS A 229 1.84 15.22 12.51
C HIS A 229 0.65 16.20 12.43
N ASN A 230 -0.44 15.74 11.82
CA ASN A 230 -1.69 16.44 11.74
C ASN A 230 -2.69 15.84 12.77
N PRO A 231 -3.22 16.62 13.73
CA PRO A 231 -4.26 16.14 14.65
C PRO A 231 -5.56 15.67 13.98
N THR A 232 -5.81 15.99 12.69
CA THR A 232 -6.94 15.45 11.93
C THR A 232 -6.59 14.24 11.06
N ASP A 233 -5.32 13.84 11.00
CA ASP A 233 -4.83 12.65 10.28
C ASP A 233 -3.53 12.13 10.95
N PRO A 234 -3.64 11.44 12.10
CA PRO A 234 -2.48 11.12 12.94
C PRO A 234 -1.50 10.14 12.28
N ASN A 235 -1.96 9.31 11.35
CA ASN A 235 -1.16 8.30 10.64
C ASN A 235 -0.93 8.66 9.16
N ASN A 236 -1.16 9.93 8.76
CA ASN A 236 -0.98 10.43 7.40
C ASN A 236 -1.68 9.56 6.31
N TRP A 237 -2.90 9.08 6.55
CA TRP A 237 -3.72 8.38 5.56
C TRP A 237 -3.94 9.23 4.30
N GLU A 238 -4.03 10.55 4.42
CA GLU A 238 -4.12 11.47 3.28
C GLU A 238 -2.88 11.40 2.38
N HIS A 239 -1.69 11.15 2.93
CA HIS A 239 -0.47 10.96 2.14
C HIS A 239 -0.56 9.71 1.25
N LEU A 240 -1.09 8.59 1.78
CA LEU A 240 -1.28 7.36 1.00
C LEU A 240 -2.20 7.54 -0.21
N PHE A 241 -3.18 8.46 -0.14
CA PHE A 241 -4.07 8.74 -1.27
C PHE A 241 -3.61 9.88 -2.18
N LEU A 242 -2.78 10.81 -1.71
CA LEU A 242 -2.39 11.99 -2.49
C LEU A 242 -1.02 11.86 -3.17
N ALA A 243 -0.03 11.24 -2.53
CA ALA A 243 1.24 10.91 -3.17
C ALA A 243 1.05 9.86 -4.29
N LYS A 244 1.78 10.00 -5.40
CA LYS A 244 1.62 9.16 -6.60
C LYS A 244 1.84 7.68 -6.28
N ASP A 245 3.02 7.34 -5.79
CA ASP A 245 3.51 5.96 -5.72
C ASP A 245 2.83 5.20 -4.58
N SER A 246 2.58 5.90 -3.47
CA SER A 246 1.76 5.45 -2.34
C SER A 246 0.34 5.08 -2.79
N ARG A 247 -0.30 5.92 -3.63
CA ARG A 247 -1.64 5.68 -4.15
C ARG A 247 -1.67 4.51 -5.14
N VAL A 248 -0.68 4.41 -6.04
CA VAL A 248 -0.58 3.28 -6.97
C VAL A 248 -0.49 1.98 -6.17
N SER A 249 0.48 1.88 -5.26
CA SER A 249 0.67 0.72 -4.37
C SER A 249 -0.61 0.37 -3.59
N LEU A 250 -1.29 1.36 -3.01
CA LEU A 250 -2.54 1.16 -2.29
C LEU A 250 -3.65 0.58 -3.17
N VAL A 251 -3.82 1.10 -4.40
CA VAL A 251 -4.88 0.62 -5.31
C VAL A 251 -4.53 -0.75 -5.90
N VAL A 252 -3.24 -1.06 -6.13
CA VAL A 252 -2.79 -2.44 -6.46
C VAL A 252 -3.24 -3.40 -5.37
N GLY A 253 -2.93 -3.09 -4.10
CA GLY A 253 -3.35 -3.90 -2.95
C GLY A 253 -4.86 -4.08 -2.86
N VAL A 254 -5.64 -3.00 -2.99
CA VAL A 254 -7.10 -3.07 -2.95
C VAL A 254 -7.66 -3.95 -4.07
N ILE A 255 -7.16 -3.83 -5.31
CA ILE A 255 -7.57 -4.69 -6.42
C ILE A 255 -7.17 -6.15 -6.14
N ALA A 256 -5.93 -6.41 -5.76
CA ALA A 256 -5.43 -7.74 -5.42
C ALA A 256 -6.27 -8.42 -4.33
N LYS A 257 -6.69 -7.67 -3.31
CA LYS A 257 -7.54 -8.15 -2.21
C LYS A 257 -8.98 -8.40 -2.65
N ILE A 258 -9.56 -7.56 -3.53
CA ILE A 258 -10.87 -7.84 -4.14
C ILE A 258 -10.80 -9.11 -5.00
N LEU A 259 -9.76 -9.28 -5.81
CA LEU A 259 -9.52 -10.51 -6.58
C LEU A 259 -9.31 -11.72 -5.67
N GLY A 260 -8.57 -11.58 -4.57
CA GLY A 260 -8.39 -12.61 -3.56
C GLY A 260 -9.71 -13.13 -3.00
N ASP A 261 -10.59 -12.22 -2.56
CA ASP A 261 -11.85 -12.57 -1.90
C ASP A 261 -12.96 -12.98 -2.88
N ASN A 262 -13.00 -12.44 -4.10
CA ASN A 262 -14.12 -12.63 -5.04
C ASN A 262 -13.78 -13.55 -6.23
N VAL A 263 -12.49 -13.74 -6.57
CA VAL A 263 -12.03 -14.51 -7.73
C VAL A 263 -11.20 -15.71 -7.28
N LEU A 264 -10.00 -15.49 -6.74
CA LEU A 264 -9.07 -16.56 -6.30
C LEU A 264 -9.66 -17.44 -5.17
N GLY A 265 -10.58 -16.90 -4.38
CA GLY A 265 -11.34 -17.62 -3.35
C GLY A 265 -12.50 -18.47 -3.86
N SER A 266 -12.91 -18.32 -5.13
CA SER A 266 -14.05 -19.04 -5.71
C SER A 266 -13.79 -20.56 -5.81
N HIS A 267 -14.85 -21.37 -5.73
CA HIS A 267 -14.77 -22.81 -5.96
C HIS A 267 -14.49 -23.15 -7.43
N LEU A 268 -15.12 -22.42 -8.35
CA LEU A 268 -14.95 -22.49 -9.80
C LEU A 268 -15.49 -21.17 -10.36
N PHE A 269 -14.63 -20.39 -11.03
CA PHE A 269 -14.99 -19.06 -11.52
C PHE A 269 -15.78 -19.20 -12.83
N GLY A 270 -16.89 -18.46 -12.95
CA GLY A 270 -17.87 -18.57 -14.03
C GLY A 270 -18.82 -19.76 -13.94
N ALA A 271 -18.86 -20.46 -12.80
CA ALA A 271 -19.75 -21.60 -12.59
C ALA A 271 -21.24 -21.17 -12.53
N THR A 272 -22.12 -21.97 -13.13
CA THR A 272 -23.57 -21.74 -13.11
C THR A 272 -24.13 -21.84 -11.68
N PRO A 273 -25.30 -21.23 -11.38
CA PRO A 273 -25.87 -21.27 -10.04
C PRO A 273 -26.06 -22.68 -9.47
N GLY A 274 -26.43 -23.66 -10.31
CA GLY A 274 -26.54 -25.06 -9.90
C GLY A 274 -25.20 -25.74 -9.65
N GLN A 275 -24.15 -25.40 -10.41
CA GLN A 275 -22.77 -25.87 -10.14
C GLN A 275 -22.25 -25.26 -8.83
N LYS A 276 -22.47 -23.96 -8.59
CA LYS A 276 -22.09 -23.28 -7.32
C LYS A 276 -22.79 -23.90 -6.12
N GLU A 277 -24.12 -24.03 -6.16
CA GLU A 277 -24.89 -24.66 -5.09
C GLU A 277 -24.50 -26.14 -4.87
N ALA A 278 -24.10 -26.87 -5.92
CA ALA A 278 -23.57 -28.23 -5.78
C ALA A 278 -22.16 -28.27 -5.15
N LEU A 279 -21.28 -27.32 -5.47
CA LEU A 279 -19.95 -27.19 -4.87
C LEU A 279 -20.07 -26.80 -3.38
N ASP A 280 -20.92 -25.81 -3.08
CA ASP A 280 -21.19 -25.32 -1.72
C ASP A 280 -21.86 -26.39 -0.84
N ARG A 281 -22.87 -27.10 -1.36
CA ARG A 281 -23.52 -28.21 -0.62
C ARG A 281 -22.57 -29.36 -0.31
N ASN A 282 -21.53 -29.54 -1.13
CA ASN A 282 -20.51 -30.57 -0.94
C ASN A 282 -19.33 -30.09 -0.08
N ASP A 283 -19.17 -28.80 0.24
CA ASP A 283 -18.11 -28.31 1.13
C ASP A 283 -18.40 -28.73 2.59
N PRO A 284 -17.63 -29.67 3.18
CA PRO A 284 -17.88 -30.14 4.54
C PRO A 284 -17.53 -29.07 5.60
N TYR A 285 -16.77 -28.03 5.23
CA TYR A 285 -16.38 -26.93 6.11
C TYR A 285 -17.33 -25.74 6.06
N ALA A 286 -18.21 -25.64 5.05
CA ALA A 286 -19.26 -24.61 5.00
C ALA A 286 -20.18 -24.62 6.23
N ARG A 287 -20.29 -25.75 6.93
CA ARG A 287 -21.10 -25.92 8.15
C ARG A 287 -20.36 -25.63 9.47
N ASN A 288 -19.04 -25.43 9.45
CA ASN A 288 -18.18 -25.27 10.64
C ASN A 288 -17.22 -24.08 10.48
N HIS A 289 -17.54 -22.94 11.10
CA HIS A 289 -16.68 -21.73 11.11
C HIS A 289 -15.27 -21.98 11.70
N PRO A 290 -14.30 -21.07 11.44
CA PRO A 290 -13.92 -20.51 10.15
C PRO A 290 -12.45 -20.90 9.85
N ARG A 291 -11.95 -21.96 10.49
CA ARG A 291 -10.58 -21.99 11.01
C ARG A 291 -9.51 -22.54 10.07
N SER A 292 -9.85 -22.86 8.83
CA SER A 292 -8.87 -23.29 7.83
C SER A 292 -9.40 -23.17 6.38
N GLY A 293 -9.01 -22.08 5.69
CA GLY A 293 -9.07 -22.06 4.22
C GLY A 293 -8.23 -23.20 3.61
N ILE A 294 -7.15 -23.56 4.30
CA ILE A 294 -6.29 -24.73 4.05
C ILE A 294 -7.14 -26.00 3.86
N ALA A 295 -7.95 -26.42 4.85
CA ALA A 295 -8.70 -27.69 4.76
C ALA A 295 -9.80 -27.65 3.67
N LYS A 296 -10.41 -26.47 3.44
CA LYS A 296 -11.32 -26.25 2.31
C LYS A 296 -10.59 -26.48 0.97
N GLN A 297 -9.37 -25.98 0.82
CA GLN A 297 -8.56 -26.18 -0.39
C GLN A 297 -8.05 -27.62 -0.54
N PHE A 298 -7.68 -28.32 0.55
CA PHE A 298 -7.38 -29.76 0.53
C PHE A 298 -8.56 -30.60 0.01
N VAL A 299 -9.77 -30.32 0.48
CA VAL A 299 -10.99 -31.02 0.00
C VAL A 299 -11.28 -30.70 -1.47
N LEU A 300 -10.91 -29.51 -1.97
CA LEU A 300 -11.09 -29.14 -3.38
C LEU A 300 -10.03 -29.77 -4.30
N ALA A 301 -8.77 -29.84 -3.88
CA ALA A 301 -7.71 -30.51 -4.65
C ALA A 301 -7.96 -32.03 -4.78
N GLY A 302 -8.55 -32.65 -3.75
CA GLY A 302 -9.08 -34.02 -3.82
C GLY A 302 -10.36 -34.18 -4.64
N ARG A 303 -10.85 -33.11 -5.29
CA ARG A 303 -12.07 -33.03 -6.10
C ARG A 303 -11.84 -32.21 -7.37
N THR A 304 -10.75 -32.48 -8.09
CA THR A 304 -10.65 -32.07 -9.50
C THR A 304 -11.95 -32.41 -10.22
N PRO A 305 -12.60 -31.48 -10.97
CA PRO A 305 -13.82 -31.77 -11.70
C PRO A 305 -13.58 -32.80 -12.82
N THR A 306 -13.67 -34.09 -12.50
CA THR A 306 -13.42 -35.21 -13.43
C THR A 306 -14.57 -35.35 -14.42
N GLY A 307 -14.57 -34.46 -15.40
CA GLY A 307 -15.62 -34.29 -16.41
C GLY A 307 -15.20 -33.28 -17.48
N TYR A 308 -13.94 -33.37 -17.92
CA TYR A 308 -13.34 -32.62 -19.03
C TYR A 308 -13.91 -31.21 -19.27
N LEU A 309 -13.38 -30.22 -18.55
CA LEU A 309 -13.24 -28.88 -19.13
C LEU A 309 -12.19 -28.99 -20.25
N PRO A 310 -12.55 -28.87 -21.54
CA PRO A 310 -11.59 -28.96 -22.64
C PRO A 310 -10.71 -27.70 -22.74
N ASP A 311 -11.15 -26.63 -22.09
CA ASP A 311 -10.45 -25.36 -21.92
C ASP A 311 -10.86 -24.76 -20.57
N LEU A 312 -10.11 -23.79 -20.01
CA LEU A 312 -10.37 -23.27 -18.66
C LEU A 312 -11.57 -22.30 -18.57
N TYR A 313 -12.28 -22.05 -19.67
CA TYR A 313 -13.56 -21.34 -19.71
C TYR A 313 -14.70 -22.21 -19.17
N THR A 314 -15.58 -21.59 -18.39
CA THR A 314 -16.84 -22.17 -17.92
C THR A 314 -18.03 -21.44 -18.55
N ASP A 315 -19.22 -22.05 -18.52
CA ASP A 315 -20.44 -21.56 -19.19
C ASP A 315 -20.77 -20.07 -18.90
N GLY A 316 -20.59 -19.63 -17.65
CA GLY A 316 -20.85 -18.25 -17.21
C GLY A 316 -19.59 -17.40 -16.98
N PHE A 317 -18.44 -17.75 -17.57
CA PHE A 317 -17.15 -17.07 -17.34
C PHE A 317 -17.24 -15.56 -17.57
N TRP A 318 -17.61 -15.15 -18.78
CA TRP A 318 -17.62 -13.72 -19.16
C TRP A 318 -18.68 -12.91 -18.39
N ASP A 319 -19.84 -13.50 -18.09
CA ASP A 319 -20.88 -12.87 -17.25
C ASP A 319 -20.36 -12.56 -15.83
N GLU A 320 -19.54 -13.47 -15.24
CA GLU A 320 -18.93 -13.25 -13.94
C GLU A 320 -17.74 -12.27 -14.00
N VAL A 321 -16.97 -12.26 -15.11
CA VAL A 321 -15.96 -11.20 -15.37
C VAL A 321 -16.63 -9.83 -15.40
N ASP A 322 -17.70 -9.64 -16.17
CA ASP A 322 -18.39 -8.35 -16.31
C ASP A 322 -19.01 -7.88 -14.98
N SER A 323 -19.59 -8.82 -14.22
CA SER A 323 -20.16 -8.55 -12.89
C SER A 323 -19.11 -8.08 -11.89
N VAL A 324 -18.00 -8.81 -11.76
CA VAL A 324 -16.90 -8.47 -10.84
C VAL A 324 -16.18 -7.19 -11.29
N THR A 325 -15.98 -7.00 -12.59
CA THR A 325 -15.41 -5.78 -13.19
C THR A 325 -16.26 -4.55 -12.87
N THR A 326 -17.58 -4.66 -13.05
CA THR A 326 -18.53 -3.58 -12.73
C THR A 326 -18.47 -3.25 -11.23
N ARG A 327 -18.39 -4.25 -10.35
CA ARG A 327 -18.25 -4.03 -8.90
C ARG A 327 -16.93 -3.31 -8.58
N ILE A 328 -15.78 -3.79 -9.06
CA ILE A 328 -14.47 -3.14 -8.83
C ILE A 328 -14.49 -1.70 -9.33
N LEU A 329 -14.99 -1.46 -10.55
CA LEU A 329 -15.11 -0.10 -11.08
C LEU A 329 -16.04 0.77 -10.23
N SER A 330 -17.12 0.23 -9.66
CA SER A 330 -18.02 0.99 -8.78
C SER A 330 -17.32 1.45 -7.49
N LEU A 331 -16.39 0.64 -6.95
CA LEU A 331 -15.59 0.96 -5.77
C LEU A 331 -14.51 2.01 -6.06
N LEU A 332 -13.89 1.94 -7.25
CA LEU A 332 -12.82 2.85 -7.67
C LEU A 332 -13.33 4.18 -8.24
N LEU A 333 -14.54 4.23 -8.80
CA LEU A 333 -15.11 5.41 -9.46
C LEU A 333 -15.16 6.69 -8.58
N PRO A 334 -15.38 6.64 -7.25
CA PRO A 334 -15.27 7.82 -6.37
C PRO A 334 -13.84 8.35 -6.23
N LEU A 335 -12.83 7.49 -6.29
CA LEU A 335 -11.41 7.87 -6.28
C LEU A 335 -11.01 8.48 -7.63
N ILE A 336 -11.34 7.83 -8.75
CA ILE A 336 -11.11 8.34 -10.11
C ILE A 336 -11.75 9.73 -10.27
N ASN A 337 -12.99 9.90 -9.78
CA ASN A 337 -13.69 11.19 -9.84
C ASN A 337 -13.10 12.28 -8.96
N MET A 338 -12.45 11.92 -7.84
CA MET A 338 -11.74 12.89 -7.00
C MET A 338 -10.48 13.38 -7.72
N LEU A 339 -9.59 12.46 -8.14
CA LEU A 339 -8.31 12.81 -8.75
C LEU A 339 -8.47 13.66 -10.01
N GLY A 340 -9.41 13.28 -10.89
CA GLY A 340 -9.75 14.07 -12.07
C GLY A 340 -10.37 15.44 -11.79
N SER A 341 -10.97 15.63 -10.60
CA SER A 341 -11.42 16.96 -10.15
C SER A 341 -10.31 17.82 -9.54
N LEU A 342 -9.17 17.23 -9.18
CA LEU A 342 -8.00 17.95 -8.65
C LEU A 342 -7.06 18.45 -9.74
N SER A 343 -6.83 17.65 -10.78
CA SER A 343 -6.15 18.10 -12.01
C SER A 343 -7.04 17.83 -13.24
N PRO A 344 -7.99 18.72 -13.57
CA PRO A 344 -8.88 18.54 -14.72
C PRO A 344 -8.19 18.64 -16.08
N GLY A 345 -6.93 19.09 -16.13
CA GLY A 345 -6.12 19.18 -17.35
C GLY A 345 -5.13 18.03 -17.55
N ALA A 346 -5.02 17.11 -16.60
CA ALA A 346 -4.16 15.93 -16.76
C ALA A 346 -4.83 14.84 -17.64
N GLY A 347 -3.99 14.04 -18.30
CA GLY A 347 -4.39 12.99 -19.23
C GLY A 347 -4.99 11.76 -18.54
N TRP A 348 -6.19 11.87 -17.97
CA TRP A 348 -6.87 10.75 -17.31
C TRP A 348 -7.47 9.78 -18.34
N PRO A 349 -7.06 8.49 -18.41
CA PRO A 349 -7.53 7.56 -19.44
C PRO A 349 -9.07 7.42 -19.44
N PRO A 350 -9.75 7.30 -20.59
CA PRO A 350 -11.21 7.31 -20.67
C PRO A 350 -11.85 6.13 -19.93
N LEU A 351 -13.09 6.28 -19.46
CA LEU A 351 -13.74 5.28 -18.60
C LEU A 351 -13.91 3.91 -19.29
N THR A 352 -14.01 3.88 -20.62
CA THR A 352 -13.98 2.64 -21.43
C THR A 352 -12.65 1.91 -21.32
N ARG A 353 -11.51 2.60 -21.50
CA ARG A 353 -10.15 2.04 -21.30
C ARG A 353 -9.94 1.55 -19.86
N VAL A 354 -10.48 2.28 -18.89
CA VAL A 354 -10.45 1.87 -17.46
C VAL A 354 -11.30 0.61 -17.22
N HIS A 355 -12.48 0.50 -17.82
CA HIS A 355 -13.30 -0.71 -17.73
C HIS A 355 -12.62 -1.90 -18.41
N GLN A 356 -12.02 -1.70 -19.58
CA GLN A 356 -11.32 -2.78 -20.29
C GLN A 356 -10.13 -3.30 -19.49
N GLY A 357 -9.27 -2.42 -18.97
CA GLY A 357 -8.14 -2.85 -18.14
C GLY A 357 -8.56 -3.66 -16.90
N LEU A 358 -9.67 -3.29 -16.25
CA LEU A 358 -10.24 -4.09 -15.16
C LEU A 358 -10.83 -5.43 -15.64
N HIS A 359 -11.52 -5.45 -16.77
CA HIS A 359 -12.05 -6.67 -17.40
C HIS A 359 -10.92 -7.65 -17.72
N ASP A 360 -9.82 -7.17 -18.30
CA ASP A 360 -8.64 -7.95 -18.68
C ASP A 360 -7.89 -8.52 -17.47
N ILE A 361 -7.89 -7.80 -16.33
CA ILE A 361 -7.38 -8.25 -15.03
C ILE A 361 -8.29 -9.33 -14.42
N VAL A 362 -9.60 -9.11 -14.40
CA VAL A 362 -10.57 -10.03 -13.78
C VAL A 362 -10.67 -11.33 -14.57
N ALA A 363 -10.65 -11.27 -15.90
CA ALA A 363 -10.62 -12.45 -16.76
C ALA A 363 -9.36 -13.28 -16.49
N GLU A 364 -8.19 -12.67 -16.41
CA GLU A 364 -6.93 -13.38 -16.16
C GLU A 364 -6.86 -13.98 -14.74
N ALA A 365 -7.35 -13.28 -13.73
CA ALA A 365 -7.52 -13.83 -12.38
C ALA A 365 -8.51 -15.01 -12.35
N GLY A 366 -9.59 -14.95 -13.15
CA GLY A 366 -10.54 -16.05 -13.32
C GLY A 366 -9.91 -17.26 -14.01
N TRP A 367 -9.08 -17.03 -15.03
CA TRP A 367 -8.31 -18.05 -15.75
C TRP A 367 -7.33 -18.78 -14.83
N LEU A 368 -6.52 -18.02 -14.10
CA LEU A 368 -5.60 -18.52 -13.07
C LEU A 368 -6.36 -19.33 -12.01
N THR A 369 -7.50 -18.83 -11.51
CA THR A 369 -8.36 -19.54 -10.56
C THR A 369 -8.81 -20.89 -11.11
N ASN A 370 -9.32 -20.94 -12.34
CA ASN A 370 -9.80 -22.20 -12.92
C ASN A 370 -8.66 -23.20 -13.13
N GLY A 371 -7.47 -22.76 -13.55
CA GLY A 371 -6.27 -23.60 -13.57
C GLY A 371 -5.89 -24.15 -12.18
N MET A 372 -5.97 -23.31 -11.13
CA MET A 372 -5.72 -23.70 -9.73
C MET A 372 -6.78 -24.68 -9.18
N ARG A 373 -7.94 -24.83 -9.83
CA ARG A 373 -9.03 -25.76 -9.43
C ARG A 373 -9.08 -27.03 -10.28
N VAL A 374 -8.53 -26.99 -11.50
CA VAL A 374 -8.33 -28.17 -12.36
C VAL A 374 -7.09 -28.96 -11.95
N SER A 375 -6.08 -28.29 -11.36
CA SER A 375 -4.89 -28.95 -10.81
C SER A 375 -5.18 -29.75 -9.53
N LYS A 376 -4.54 -30.92 -9.39
CA LYS A 376 -4.58 -31.80 -8.20
C LYS A 376 -3.84 -31.22 -6.97
N SER A 377 -3.41 -29.96 -7.00
CA SER A 377 -2.61 -29.32 -5.95
C SER A 377 -3.44 -28.38 -5.10
N VAL A 378 -3.04 -28.19 -3.84
CA VAL A 378 -3.67 -27.23 -2.93
C VAL A 378 -2.96 -25.88 -3.08
N PHE A 379 -3.69 -24.80 -3.39
CA PHE A 379 -3.13 -23.46 -3.60
C PHE A 379 -3.54 -22.51 -2.47
N TRP A 380 -2.61 -22.25 -1.55
CA TRP A 380 -2.81 -21.31 -0.46
C TRP A 380 -2.38 -19.90 -0.91
N VAL A 381 -3.37 -19.01 -1.00
CA VAL A 381 -3.19 -17.57 -1.22
C VAL A 381 -3.31 -16.86 0.13
N GLN A 382 -2.34 -16.03 0.51
CA GLN A 382 -2.40 -15.26 1.75
C GLN A 382 -1.73 -13.89 1.63
N PHE A 383 -2.35 -12.90 2.27
CA PHE A 383 -1.82 -11.55 2.45
C PHE A 383 -1.08 -11.48 3.81
N PRO A 384 0.13 -10.87 3.88
CA PRO A 384 0.66 -10.31 5.12
C PRO A 384 -0.33 -9.32 5.76
N ASN A 385 -0.15 -9.00 7.04
CA ASN A 385 -0.92 -7.93 7.68
C ASN A 385 -0.14 -6.60 7.58
N PRO A 386 -0.80 -5.46 7.31
CA PRO A 386 -0.16 -4.16 7.40
C PRO A 386 0.35 -3.89 8.82
N GLY A 387 1.65 -3.63 8.93
CA GLY A 387 2.40 -3.49 10.19
C GLY A 387 3.22 -4.70 10.61
N ASP A 388 3.06 -5.86 9.95
CA ASP A 388 3.95 -7.01 10.17
C ASP A 388 5.41 -6.63 9.88
N LEU A 389 6.37 -7.29 10.54
CA LEU A 389 7.78 -7.14 10.22
C LEU A 389 8.12 -7.79 8.87
N TRP A 390 9.25 -7.37 8.27
CA TRP A 390 9.87 -8.06 7.14
C TRP A 390 10.00 -9.58 7.37
N ASP A 391 9.62 -10.37 6.38
CA ASP A 391 9.65 -11.83 6.37
C ASP A 391 10.26 -12.38 5.06
N ILE A 392 10.81 -13.59 5.08
CA ILE A 392 11.43 -14.25 3.93
C ILE A 392 10.46 -14.53 2.76
N HIS A 393 9.16 -14.65 3.03
CA HIS A 393 8.09 -14.87 2.04
C HIS A 393 7.54 -13.56 1.44
N GLN A 394 8.03 -12.40 1.90
CA GLN A 394 7.73 -11.08 1.37
C GLN A 394 8.82 -10.62 0.39
N GLU A 395 8.50 -9.66 -0.47
CA GLU A 395 9.38 -9.07 -1.46
C GLU A 395 9.12 -7.56 -1.58
N HIS A 396 10.19 -6.75 -1.65
CA HIS A 396 10.08 -5.30 -1.68
C HIS A 396 10.01 -4.78 -3.12
N VAL A 397 8.89 -4.14 -3.50
CA VAL A 397 8.71 -3.64 -4.87
C VAL A 397 9.30 -2.25 -5.10
N THR A 398 9.26 -1.38 -4.09
CA THR A 398 9.59 0.05 -4.30
C THR A 398 10.26 0.71 -3.08
N ASP A 399 11.55 0.97 -3.25
CA ASP A 399 12.40 1.72 -2.33
C ASP A 399 11.96 3.18 -2.10
N VAL A 400 11.07 3.73 -2.93
CA VAL A 400 10.62 5.13 -2.83
C VAL A 400 9.89 5.38 -1.51
N LEU A 401 8.97 4.48 -1.15
CA LEU A 401 8.20 4.54 0.11
C LEU A 401 9.12 4.34 1.32
N TRP A 402 9.97 3.32 1.27
CA TRP A 402 10.91 2.98 2.34
C TRP A 402 11.92 4.10 2.60
N ASN A 403 12.57 4.63 1.56
CA ASN A 403 13.55 5.71 1.72
C ASN A 403 12.88 7.03 2.15
N GLY A 404 11.68 7.35 1.64
CA GLY A 404 10.91 8.50 2.08
C GLY A 404 10.56 8.44 3.57
N SER A 405 10.03 7.30 4.02
CA SER A 405 9.72 7.01 5.43
C SER A 405 10.96 7.04 6.30
N LYS A 406 12.03 6.32 5.93
CA LYS A 406 13.31 6.27 6.67
C LYS A 406 13.95 7.65 6.82
N ALA A 407 13.90 8.48 5.78
CA ALA A 407 14.37 9.86 5.84
C ALA A 407 13.46 10.76 6.70
N ALA A 408 12.15 10.50 6.76
CA ALA A 408 11.25 11.19 7.69
C ALA A 408 11.51 10.79 9.15
N ALA A 409 11.63 9.49 9.44
CA ALA A 409 11.98 8.95 10.76
C ALA A 409 13.30 9.53 11.29
N ALA A 410 14.37 9.50 10.50
CA ALA A 410 15.66 10.08 10.90
C ALA A 410 15.57 11.59 11.22
N ARG A 411 14.77 12.36 10.47
CA ARG A 411 14.53 13.80 10.73
C ARG A 411 13.67 14.03 11.97
N HIS A 412 12.67 13.17 12.20
CA HIS A 412 11.82 13.20 13.38
C HIS A 412 12.61 12.91 14.65
N ASP A 413 13.37 11.82 14.68
CA ASP A 413 14.07 11.35 15.87
C ASP A 413 15.24 12.30 16.24
N ALA A 414 15.90 12.90 15.24
CA ALA A 414 16.84 13.99 15.45
C ALA A 414 16.16 15.26 16.01
N LYS A 415 14.94 15.58 15.57
CA LYS A 415 14.18 16.76 16.03
C LYS A 415 13.69 16.59 17.48
N GLU A 416 13.20 15.42 17.86
CA GLU A 416 12.83 15.15 19.26
C GLU A 416 14.07 15.18 20.18
N THR A 417 15.19 14.58 19.73
CA THR A 417 16.47 14.68 20.43
C THR A 417 16.95 16.13 20.60
N ALA A 418 16.73 16.99 19.60
CA ALA A 418 17.06 18.41 19.68
C ALA A 418 16.13 19.20 20.59
N ARG A 419 14.81 18.92 20.56
CA ARG A 419 13.80 19.54 21.45
C ARG A 419 14.14 19.29 22.92
N TRP A 420 14.36 18.04 23.30
CA TRP A 420 14.71 17.67 24.67
C TRP A 420 16.00 18.36 25.16
N LYS A 421 17.01 18.51 24.29
CA LYS A 421 18.24 19.27 24.63
C LYS A 421 17.96 20.74 24.89
N VAL A 422 17.15 21.38 24.03
CA VAL A 422 16.76 22.79 24.22
C VAL A 422 15.93 22.96 25.49
N GLU A 423 15.00 22.05 25.78
CA GLU A 423 14.20 22.07 27.01
C GLU A 423 15.09 21.94 28.27
N MET A 424 16.02 20.97 28.27
CA MET A 424 17.06 20.81 29.30
C MET A 424 17.92 22.08 29.48
N GLU A 425 18.40 22.68 28.38
CA GLU A 425 19.19 23.90 28.40
C GLU A 425 18.39 25.11 28.92
N THR A 426 17.10 25.23 28.58
CA THR A 426 16.24 26.30 29.10
C THR A 426 15.90 26.14 30.59
N GLU A 427 15.63 24.92 31.08
CA GLU A 427 15.42 24.69 32.51
C GLU A 427 16.69 24.94 33.33
N TRP A 428 17.87 24.61 32.77
CA TRP A 428 19.16 24.98 33.35
C TRP A 428 19.37 26.50 33.43
N ILE A 429 19.21 27.23 32.32
CA ILE A 429 19.40 28.69 32.27
C ILE A 429 18.42 29.41 33.22
N ALA A 430 17.15 28.96 33.27
CA ALA A 430 16.15 29.51 34.18
C ALA A 430 16.50 29.29 35.67
N THR A 431 17.25 28.23 35.99
CA THR A 431 17.64 27.87 37.37
C THR A 431 18.99 28.45 37.78
N ASN A 432 19.95 28.57 36.85
CA ASN A 432 21.37 28.84 37.14
C ASN A 432 21.96 30.08 36.44
N GLY A 433 21.26 30.66 35.46
CA GLY A 433 21.77 31.71 34.57
C GLY A 433 22.80 31.17 33.55
N ASP A 434 23.61 32.06 32.98
CA ASP A 434 24.66 31.76 31.97
C ASP A 434 25.87 30.98 32.51
N LYS A 435 25.69 30.16 33.55
CA LYS A 435 26.72 29.23 34.04
C LYS A 435 26.85 28.06 33.08
N THR A 436 28.06 27.53 32.92
CA THR A 436 28.30 26.26 32.22
C THR A 436 27.51 25.13 32.87
N MET A 437 26.75 24.36 32.07
CA MET A 437 25.90 23.27 32.56
C MET A 437 26.70 22.25 33.38
N ASP A 438 26.27 22.01 34.62
CA ASP A 438 26.90 21.01 35.47
C ASP A 438 26.48 19.58 35.10
N SER A 439 27.47 18.68 35.17
CA SER A 439 27.35 17.25 34.99
C SER A 439 26.41 16.56 35.98
N THR A 440 26.36 16.98 37.25
CA THR A 440 25.52 16.33 38.26
C THR A 440 24.05 16.75 38.09
N TRP A 441 23.79 18.04 37.91
CA TRP A 441 22.45 18.53 37.56
C TRP A 441 21.92 17.88 36.28
N LYS A 442 22.77 17.71 35.26
CA LYS A 442 22.37 17.04 34.03
C LYS A 442 21.96 15.58 34.27
N GLN A 443 22.66 14.84 35.12
CA GLN A 443 22.27 13.47 35.50
C GLN A 443 20.96 13.44 36.31
N GLU A 444 20.72 14.42 37.18
CA GLU A 444 19.44 14.56 37.89
C GLU A 444 18.29 14.91 36.93
N TYR A 445 18.54 15.77 35.93
CA TYR A 445 17.60 16.08 34.86
C TYR A 445 17.30 14.84 34.01
N GLU A 446 18.32 14.11 33.53
CA GLU A 446 18.16 12.86 32.77
C GLU A 446 17.45 11.75 33.59
N LYS A 447 17.45 11.84 34.92
CA LYS A 447 16.69 10.93 35.81
C LYS A 447 15.23 11.36 36.01
N LYS A 448 14.95 12.65 35.98
CA LYS A 448 13.61 13.27 36.12
C LYS A 448 12.83 13.28 34.79
N SER A 449 13.53 13.68 33.74
CA SER A 449 13.07 13.96 32.39
C SER A 449 14.00 13.23 31.40
N PRO A 450 13.91 11.88 31.30
CA PRO A 450 14.86 11.11 30.51
C PRO A 450 14.86 11.53 29.03
N PRO A 451 16.01 11.43 28.34
CA PRO A 451 16.10 11.73 26.92
C PRO A 451 15.12 10.86 26.13
N PRO A 452 14.52 11.39 25.04
CA PRO A 452 13.56 10.66 24.24
C PRO A 452 14.18 9.34 23.79
N ARG A 453 13.59 8.22 24.25
CA ARG A 453 14.04 6.87 23.94
C ARG A 453 14.14 6.74 22.43
N GLN A 454 15.34 6.49 21.91
CA GLN A 454 15.52 6.29 20.47
C GLN A 454 14.63 5.13 20.03
N PRO A 455 13.63 5.37 19.17
CA PRO A 455 12.70 4.35 18.72
C PRO A 455 13.45 3.32 17.90
N ARG A 456 13.07 2.05 18.03
CA ARG A 456 13.78 0.98 17.33
C ARG A 456 13.18 0.87 15.93
N ARG A 457 13.81 1.50 14.95
CA ARG A 457 13.27 1.56 13.59
C ARG A 457 13.40 0.21 12.90
N ALA A 458 12.27 -0.33 12.44
CA ALA A 458 12.21 -1.60 11.73
C ALA A 458 11.49 -1.43 10.39
N ALA A 459 11.85 -2.26 9.40
CA ALA A 459 11.05 -2.41 8.19
C ALA A 459 9.75 -3.15 8.54
N LYS A 460 8.66 -2.38 8.62
CA LYS A 460 7.29 -2.88 8.79
C LYS A 460 6.52 -2.74 7.48
N VAL A 461 5.62 -3.67 7.17
CA VAL A 461 4.77 -3.64 5.99
C VAL A 461 3.86 -2.42 6.04
N GLN A 462 4.02 -1.46 5.12
CA GLN A 462 3.15 -0.31 4.96
C GLN A 462 1.95 -0.65 4.07
N ILE A 463 2.22 -1.31 2.94
CA ILE A 463 1.23 -1.64 1.91
C ILE A 463 1.52 -3.05 1.40
N VAL A 464 0.49 -3.89 1.39
CA VAL A 464 0.47 -5.20 0.75
C VAL A 464 -0.13 -5.03 -0.63
N MET A 465 0.68 -5.20 -1.67
CA MET A 465 0.26 -5.03 -3.06
C MET A 465 -0.19 -6.36 -3.67
N TRP A 466 0.46 -7.47 -3.30
CA TRP A 466 0.08 -8.81 -3.79
C TRP A 466 0.21 -9.86 -2.68
N PRO A 467 -0.67 -10.87 -2.62
CA PRO A 467 -0.52 -11.99 -1.70
C PRO A 467 0.68 -12.87 -2.09
N TRP A 468 1.18 -13.67 -1.15
CA TRP A 468 2.00 -14.83 -1.51
C TRP A 468 1.08 -15.98 -1.94
N ILE A 469 1.59 -16.81 -2.85
CA ILE A 469 0.87 -17.99 -3.36
C ILE A 469 1.79 -19.20 -3.22
N ASN A 470 1.34 -20.21 -2.48
CA ASN A 470 2.05 -21.47 -2.26
C ASN A 470 1.23 -22.64 -2.82
N GLN A 471 1.86 -23.48 -3.64
CA GLN A 471 1.30 -24.74 -4.14
C GLN A 471 1.84 -25.90 -3.32
N TYR A 472 0.93 -26.66 -2.71
CA TYR A 472 1.22 -27.91 -2.01
C TYR A 472 0.84 -29.04 -2.98
N SER A 473 1.86 -29.66 -3.59
CA SER A 473 1.68 -30.90 -4.35
C SER A 473 1.83 -32.09 -3.41
N PRO A 474 0.90 -33.07 -3.40
CA PRO A 474 1.13 -34.32 -2.69
C PRO A 474 2.29 -35.06 -3.34
N MET A 475 3.30 -35.48 -2.56
CA MET A 475 4.27 -36.46 -3.07
C MET A 475 3.56 -37.80 -3.24
N ARG A 476 3.76 -38.48 -4.38
CA ARG A 476 3.43 -39.91 -4.49
C ARG A 476 4.32 -40.66 -3.48
N PRO A 477 3.82 -41.68 -2.76
CA PRO A 477 4.69 -42.56 -1.98
C PRO A 477 5.68 -43.23 -2.94
N LYS A 478 6.98 -43.22 -2.59
CA LYS A 478 7.98 -43.94 -3.37
C LYS A 478 7.70 -45.44 -3.33
N SER A 479 8.05 -46.15 -4.41
CA SER A 479 7.98 -47.61 -4.52
C SER A 479 8.72 -48.34 -3.40
N ASP A 480 9.77 -47.73 -2.87
CA ASP A 480 10.82 -48.39 -2.08
C ASP A 480 10.48 -48.53 -0.58
N GLY A 481 9.19 -48.39 -0.21
CA GLY A 481 8.68 -48.64 1.14
C GLY A 481 8.94 -47.54 2.18
N ASP A 482 9.83 -46.59 1.90
CA ASP A 482 10.04 -45.41 2.76
C ASP A 482 8.79 -44.53 2.79
N LEU A 483 8.20 -44.37 3.99
CA LEU A 483 7.03 -43.55 4.30
C LEU A 483 7.31 -42.04 4.24
N ASN A 484 7.73 -41.56 3.06
CA ASN A 484 7.85 -40.13 2.76
C ASN A 484 6.46 -39.53 2.49
N SER A 485 5.64 -39.40 3.54
CA SER A 485 4.44 -38.57 3.55
C SER A 485 4.82 -37.09 3.56
N GLY A 486 5.42 -36.62 2.47
CA GLY A 486 5.84 -35.25 2.26
C GLY A 486 4.85 -34.48 1.36
N GLU A 487 4.71 -33.20 1.64
CA GLU A 487 4.07 -32.25 0.72
C GLU A 487 5.18 -31.44 0.05
N THR A 488 5.21 -31.40 -1.27
CA THR A 488 6.12 -30.50 -2.00
C THR A 488 5.50 -29.12 -2.00
N ILE A 489 6.03 -28.23 -1.15
CA ILE A 489 5.64 -26.83 -1.08
C ILE A 489 6.46 -26.03 -2.10
N THR A 490 5.84 -25.64 -3.20
CA THR A 490 6.39 -24.71 -4.18
C THR A 490 5.84 -23.32 -3.88
N GLN A 491 6.70 -22.35 -3.58
CA GLN A 491 6.29 -20.94 -3.55
C GLN A 491 6.23 -20.42 -4.98
N ILE A 492 5.02 -20.13 -5.47
CA ILE A 492 4.73 -19.62 -6.82
C ILE A 492 5.12 -18.14 -6.90
N VAL A 493 4.62 -17.35 -5.94
CA VAL A 493 4.87 -15.90 -5.87
C VAL A 493 5.05 -15.49 -4.40
N LYS A 494 5.99 -14.57 -4.14
CA LYS A 494 6.16 -13.88 -2.86
C LYS A 494 5.16 -12.74 -2.70
N ALA A 495 4.81 -12.43 -1.46
CA ALA A 495 3.94 -11.30 -1.19
C ALA A 495 4.67 -9.98 -1.51
N GLN A 496 4.14 -9.27 -2.49
CA GLN A 496 4.72 -8.01 -2.96
C GLN A 496 4.31 -6.89 -2.01
N VAL A 497 5.28 -6.26 -1.32
CA VAL A 497 5.03 -5.30 -0.24
C VAL A 497 5.90 -4.03 -0.34
N ALA A 498 5.39 -2.94 0.21
CA ALA A 498 6.12 -1.71 0.47
C ALA A 498 6.36 -1.56 1.98
N TYR A 499 7.57 -1.20 2.39
CA TYR A 499 7.95 -1.04 3.79
C TYR A 499 7.99 0.43 4.23
N TYR A 500 7.73 0.67 5.51
CA TYR A 500 7.97 1.95 6.20
C TYR A 500 8.82 1.73 7.46
N ALA A 501 9.43 2.80 7.96
CA ALA A 501 10.34 2.81 9.11
C ALA A 501 9.57 2.94 10.45
N GLY A 502 8.68 1.98 10.71
CA GLY A 502 7.90 1.92 11.95
C GLY A 502 8.76 1.66 13.20
N ASP A 503 8.22 1.97 14.37
CA ASP A 503 8.87 1.76 15.68
C ASP A 503 8.52 0.38 16.27
N ASP A 504 9.52 -0.49 16.41
CA ASP A 504 9.49 -1.85 16.96
C ASP A 504 9.27 -1.87 18.51
N SER A 505 8.56 -0.87 19.04
CA SER A 505 8.14 -0.74 20.44
C SER A 505 6.62 -0.91 20.59
N ASP A 506 6.16 -1.39 21.74
CA ASP A 506 4.72 -1.60 22.00
C ASP A 506 3.91 -0.29 21.88
N GLU A 507 4.49 0.84 22.29
CA GLU A 507 3.87 2.16 22.18
C GLU A 507 3.85 2.67 20.72
N GLY A 508 4.88 2.34 19.94
CA GLY A 508 4.96 2.64 18.52
C GLY A 508 3.91 1.85 17.75
N GLU A 509 3.83 0.55 17.99
CA GLU A 509 2.84 -0.32 17.36
C GLU A 509 1.40 0.08 17.74
N ALA A 510 1.15 0.46 19.00
CA ALA A 510 -0.16 0.96 19.43
C ALA A 510 -0.58 2.26 18.72
N ARG A 511 0.36 3.16 18.41
CA ARG A 511 0.12 4.37 17.61
C ARG A 511 -0.10 4.04 16.12
N GLU A 512 0.71 3.15 15.58
CA GLU A 512 0.69 2.77 14.16
C GLU A 512 -0.54 1.93 13.77
N ARG A 513 -1.19 1.23 14.71
CA ARG A 513 -2.31 0.30 14.46
C ARG A 513 -3.61 0.91 13.89
N LEU A 514 -3.79 2.24 13.92
CA LEU A 514 -5.05 2.88 13.50
C LEU A 514 -5.38 2.64 12.01
N THR A 515 -6.39 1.81 11.75
CA THR A 515 -6.87 1.49 10.39
C THR A 515 -7.56 2.66 9.71
N LEU A 516 -7.75 2.61 8.39
CA LEU A 516 -8.48 3.66 7.64
C LEU A 516 -9.95 3.73 8.07
N GLU A 517 -10.58 2.58 8.34
CA GLU A 517 -11.97 2.56 8.82
C GLU A 517 -12.07 3.22 10.21
N GLU A 518 -11.16 2.92 11.13
CA GLU A 518 -11.07 3.60 12.43
C GLU A 518 -10.79 5.08 12.29
N HIS A 519 -9.82 5.48 11.48
CA HIS A 519 -9.49 6.88 11.20
C HIS A 519 -10.72 7.66 10.71
N ILE A 520 -11.46 7.13 9.72
CA ILE A 520 -12.71 7.73 9.24
C ILE A 520 -13.77 7.78 10.36
N ARG A 521 -13.84 6.76 11.24
CA ARG A 521 -14.75 6.70 12.39
C ARG A 521 -14.41 7.78 13.43
N GLU A 522 -13.13 8.06 13.66
CA GLU A 522 -12.65 9.08 14.59
C GLU A 522 -12.78 10.49 14.03
N ALA A 523 -12.46 10.70 12.75
CA ALA A 523 -12.74 11.96 12.05
C ALA A 523 -14.23 12.33 12.08
N LYS A 524 -15.13 11.34 11.97
CA LYS A 524 -16.58 11.50 12.18
C LYS A 524 -16.93 11.87 13.64
N ARG A 525 -16.28 11.27 14.65
CA ARG A 525 -16.45 11.62 16.07
C ARG A 525 -15.97 13.04 16.40
N TRP A 526 -14.82 13.46 15.88
CA TRP A 526 -14.30 14.81 16.10
C TRP A 526 -15.24 15.88 15.53
N LYS A 527 -15.81 15.66 14.34
CA LYS A 527 -16.86 16.55 13.81
C LYS A 527 -18.04 16.73 14.77
N LEU A 528 -18.47 15.67 15.47
CA LEU A 528 -19.54 15.77 16.46
C LEU A 528 -19.09 16.56 17.70
N ARG A 529 -17.88 16.31 18.22
CA ARG A 529 -17.33 17.05 19.36
C ARG A 529 -17.14 18.53 19.05
N ASP A 530 -16.58 18.84 17.88
CA ASP A 530 -16.34 20.22 17.42
C ASP A 530 -17.68 20.95 17.22
N TRP A 531 -18.69 20.27 16.65
CA TRP A 531 -20.05 20.83 16.53
C TRP A 531 -20.71 21.08 17.88
N VAL A 532 -20.65 20.13 18.83
CA VAL A 532 -21.17 20.32 20.19
C VAL A 532 -20.46 21.47 20.90
N LEU A 533 -19.13 21.60 20.78
CA LEU A 533 -18.37 22.69 21.37
C LEU A 533 -18.79 24.05 20.77
N TRP A 534 -18.92 24.14 19.44
CA TRP A 534 -19.42 25.35 18.78
C TRP A 534 -20.86 25.67 19.16
N SER A 535 -21.74 24.67 19.29
CA SER A 535 -23.11 24.87 19.79
C SER A 535 -23.12 25.38 21.24
N LEU A 536 -22.26 24.88 22.12
CA LEU A 536 -22.11 25.39 23.49
C LEU A 536 -21.58 26.83 23.50
N VAL A 537 -20.60 27.18 22.66
CA VAL A 537 -20.10 28.55 22.50
C VAL A 537 -21.20 29.48 21.98
N TRP A 538 -22.01 29.06 21.00
CA TRP A 538 -23.15 29.84 20.51
C TRP A 538 -24.25 29.99 21.57
N CYS A 539 -24.60 28.94 22.31
CA CYS A 539 -25.53 29.02 23.43
C CYS A 539 -25.03 29.98 24.53
N PHE A 540 -23.73 29.96 24.84
CA PHE A 540 -23.12 30.87 25.80
C PHE A 540 -23.11 32.32 25.29
N ALA A 541 -22.79 32.55 24.01
CA ALA A 541 -22.87 33.88 23.39
C ALA A 541 -24.30 34.43 23.36
N ILE A 542 -25.30 33.60 23.04
CA ILE A 542 -26.73 33.95 23.09
C ILE A 542 -27.17 34.23 24.54
N PHE A 543 -26.70 33.46 25.51
CA PHE A 543 -26.94 33.71 26.93
C PHE A 543 -26.33 35.04 27.40
N LEU A 544 -25.09 35.35 27.02
CA LEU A 544 -24.46 36.64 27.32
C LEU A 544 -25.20 37.82 26.66
N LEU A 545 -25.65 37.67 25.40
CA LEU A 545 -26.49 38.67 24.74
C LEU A 545 -27.85 38.85 25.43
N TYR A 546 -28.45 37.76 25.93
CA TYR A 546 -29.70 37.81 26.70
C TYR A 546 -29.50 38.49 28.07
N GLN A 547 -28.42 38.18 28.78
CA GLN A 547 -28.05 38.85 30.04
C GLN A 547 -27.76 40.34 29.81
N ALA A 548 -27.02 40.69 28.75
CA ALA A 548 -26.77 42.07 28.36
C ALA A 548 -28.09 42.81 28.05
N TYR A 549 -28.99 42.19 27.29
CA TYR A 549 -30.33 42.73 27.00
C TYR A 549 -31.21 42.89 28.26
N GLN A 550 -31.06 42.02 29.26
CA GLN A 550 -31.74 42.17 30.55
C GLN A 550 -31.15 43.29 31.43
N THR A 551 -29.94 43.81 31.16
CA THR A 551 -29.37 44.88 32.00
C THR A 551 -30.28 46.12 32.04
N PRO A 552 -30.42 46.80 33.20
CA PRO A 552 -31.31 47.93 33.35
C PRO A 552 -30.96 49.12 32.43
N TYR A 553 -29.71 49.20 31.95
CA TYR A 553 -29.26 50.21 30.99
C TYR A 553 -30.01 50.13 29.65
N LEU A 554 -30.18 48.92 29.10
CA LEU A 554 -30.94 48.74 27.85
C LEU A 554 -32.46 48.82 28.07
N GLN A 555 -32.94 48.48 29.26
CA GLN A 555 -34.36 48.69 29.63
C GLN A 555 -34.68 50.19 29.73
N ASP A 556 -33.82 51.00 30.37
CA ASP A 556 -33.97 52.45 30.42
C ASP A 556 -33.85 53.08 29.03
N ALA A 557 -32.84 52.72 28.23
CA ALA A 557 -32.71 53.17 26.84
C ALA A 557 -33.96 52.84 25.98
N ARG A 558 -34.54 51.64 26.14
CA ARG A 558 -35.82 51.28 25.52
C ARG A 558 -36.97 52.15 26.03
N SER A 559 -37.04 52.44 27.33
CA SER A 559 -38.08 53.32 27.90
C SER A 559 -37.98 54.76 27.37
N ARG A 560 -36.76 55.26 27.16
CA ARG A 560 -36.47 56.58 26.58
C ARG A 560 -36.88 56.63 25.11
N LEU A 561 -36.56 55.59 24.33
CA LEU A 561 -37.02 55.46 22.94
C LEU A 561 -38.55 55.37 22.84
N GLN A 562 -39.20 54.60 23.71
CA GLN A 562 -40.67 54.51 23.73
C GLN A 562 -41.34 55.83 24.12
N LYS A 563 -40.71 56.65 24.99
CA LYS A 563 -41.15 58.03 25.27
C LYS A 563 -40.92 58.96 24.08
N ALA A 564 -39.78 58.86 23.38
CA ALA A 564 -39.47 59.68 22.21
C ALA A 564 -40.32 59.36 20.97
N VAL A 565 -40.92 58.16 20.92
CA VAL A 565 -41.79 57.68 19.82
C VAL A 565 -43.29 57.84 20.14
N GLN A 566 -43.67 58.38 21.30
CA GLN A 566 -45.06 58.81 21.50
C GLN A 566 -45.37 59.99 20.56
N PRO A 567 -46.34 59.87 19.65
CA PRO A 567 -46.65 60.95 18.71
C PRO A 567 -47.20 62.16 19.47
N THR A 568 -46.59 63.32 19.25
CA THR A 568 -47.14 64.59 19.74
C THR A 568 -48.56 64.76 19.19
N PRO A 569 -49.58 65.02 20.02
CA PRO A 569 -50.94 65.22 19.53
C PRO A 569 -50.95 66.43 18.58
N ALA A 570 -51.36 66.20 17.33
CA ALA A 570 -51.40 67.25 16.33
C ALA A 570 -52.40 68.35 16.76
N PRO A 571 -52.06 69.65 16.62
CA PRO A 571 -53.01 70.72 16.90
C PRO A 571 -54.18 70.64 15.92
N ALA A 572 -55.39 70.87 16.41
CA ALA A 572 -56.58 70.95 15.57
C ALA A 572 -56.46 72.14 14.59
N VAL A 573 -56.76 71.90 13.33
CA VAL A 573 -56.85 72.93 12.28
C VAL A 573 -58.18 72.73 11.56
N ASP A 574 -59.08 73.69 11.72
CA ASP A 574 -60.39 73.67 11.08
C ASP A 574 -60.34 74.02 9.60
N THR A 575 -61.28 73.41 8.86
CA THR A 575 -61.82 73.75 7.55
C THR A 575 -61.19 74.91 6.74
N ALA A 576 -60.71 74.61 5.52
CA ALA A 576 -61.38 74.97 4.26
C ALA A 576 -60.51 74.69 3.02
N GLY A 577 -61.13 74.66 1.83
CA GLY A 577 -60.45 74.78 0.53
C GLY A 577 -60.25 73.47 -0.25
N ALA A 578 -61.22 73.13 -1.11
CA ALA A 578 -61.08 72.00 -2.03
C ALA A 578 -60.44 72.40 -3.37
N VAL A 579 -59.44 71.64 -3.83
CA VAL A 579 -58.98 71.63 -5.22
C VAL A 579 -58.82 70.18 -5.68
N THR A 580 -59.44 69.83 -6.80
CA THR A 580 -59.43 68.48 -7.37
C THR A 580 -58.36 68.31 -8.44
N ALA A 581 -57.54 67.26 -8.35
CA ALA A 581 -56.55 66.91 -9.37
C ALA A 581 -56.58 65.40 -9.68
N LYS A 582 -57.08 65.02 -10.87
CA LYS A 582 -57.03 63.66 -11.40
C LYS A 582 -55.86 63.50 -12.37
N VAL A 583 -54.81 62.78 -11.99
CA VAL A 583 -53.83 62.15 -12.90
C VAL A 583 -53.49 60.78 -12.29
N LYS A 584 -54.18 59.70 -12.68
CA LYS A 584 -53.96 58.86 -13.87
C LYS A 584 -52.74 57.94 -13.70
N ALA A 585 -53.00 56.65 -13.54
CA ALA A 585 -51.98 55.60 -13.54
C ALA A 585 -51.46 55.31 -14.95
N THR A 586 -50.20 54.87 -15.04
CA THR A 586 -49.61 54.21 -16.21
C THR A 586 -48.63 53.13 -15.78
N ASP A 587 -48.60 52.07 -16.58
CA ASP A 587 -48.00 50.77 -16.33
C ASP A 587 -46.46 50.69 -16.43
N PHE A 588 -45.94 49.56 -15.90
CA PHE A 588 -44.78 48.78 -16.35
C PHE A 588 -43.61 49.47 -17.08
N VAL A 589 -42.38 49.20 -16.60
CA VAL A 589 -41.45 48.24 -17.24
C VAL A 589 -40.34 47.87 -16.25
N ALA A 590 -39.93 46.60 -16.22
CA ALA A 590 -38.79 46.15 -15.43
C ALA A 590 -37.52 46.07 -16.31
N ALA A 591 -36.46 46.78 -15.91
CA ALA A 591 -35.15 46.72 -16.57
C ALA A 591 -34.09 46.08 -15.65
N LYS A 592 -33.51 44.96 -16.10
CA LYS A 592 -32.33 44.35 -15.45
C LYS A 592 -31.05 44.95 -16.03
N SER A 593 -30.10 45.29 -15.17
CA SER A 593 -28.74 45.70 -15.59
C SER A 593 -27.69 44.77 -15.00
N PRO A 594 -26.98 43.96 -15.80
CA PRO A 594 -25.74 43.31 -15.38
C PRO A 594 -24.55 44.26 -15.60
N ILE A 595 -23.68 44.39 -14.59
CA ILE A 595 -22.42 45.13 -14.74
C ILE A 595 -21.41 44.23 -15.45
N VAL A 596 -20.94 44.65 -16.63
CA VAL A 596 -19.84 44.00 -17.35
C VAL A 596 -18.57 44.82 -17.15
N SER A 597 -17.61 44.29 -16.41
CA SER A 597 -16.29 44.88 -16.22
C SER A 597 -15.34 44.48 -17.34
N THR A 598 -14.93 45.45 -18.17
CA THR A 598 -13.96 45.26 -19.24
C THR A 598 -12.52 45.26 -18.70
N VAL A 599 -11.86 44.11 -18.73
CA VAL A 599 -10.42 43.99 -18.47
C VAL A 599 -9.66 44.12 -19.79
N LYS A 600 -8.76 45.11 -19.88
CA LYS A 600 -7.79 45.19 -20.98
C LYS A 600 -6.70 44.14 -20.79
N VAL A 601 -6.47 43.30 -21.79
CA VAL A 601 -5.25 42.48 -21.90
C VAL A 601 -4.25 43.25 -22.76
N THR A 602 -3.01 43.34 -22.30
CA THR A 602 -1.91 44.00 -23.01
C THR A 602 -1.04 42.94 -23.68
N GLU A 603 -0.95 42.96 -25.01
CA GLU A 603 -0.11 42.02 -25.75
C GLU A 603 1.39 42.26 -25.53
N LYS A 604 2.19 41.20 -25.64
CA LYS A 604 3.66 41.25 -25.63
C LYS A 604 4.18 40.31 -26.73
N PRO A 605 5.14 40.72 -27.57
CA PRO A 605 5.35 40.09 -28.88
C PRO A 605 6.07 38.73 -28.81
N ALA A 606 5.82 37.92 -29.84
CA ALA A 606 6.45 36.62 -30.02
C ALA A 606 7.93 36.72 -30.46
N VAL A 607 8.72 35.72 -30.08
CA VAL A 607 10.09 35.49 -30.57
C VAL A 607 10.08 34.19 -31.38
N PRO A 608 10.65 34.15 -32.61
CA PRO A 608 10.60 32.97 -33.46
C PRO A 608 11.60 31.89 -33.00
N LEU A 609 11.16 30.63 -33.02
CA LEU A 609 12.05 29.46 -32.93
C LEU A 609 12.66 29.16 -34.32
N PRO A 610 13.95 28.79 -34.40
CA PRO A 610 14.59 28.45 -35.67
C PRO A 610 14.18 27.06 -36.17
N SER A 611 14.10 26.91 -37.50
CA SER A 611 13.79 25.64 -38.15
C SER A 611 15.04 24.75 -38.30
N ALA A 612 14.88 23.47 -38.01
CA ALA A 612 15.81 22.41 -38.43
C ALA A 612 15.12 21.49 -39.46
N ARG A 613 15.89 21.02 -40.43
CA ARG A 613 15.49 20.02 -41.45
C ARG A 613 16.49 18.86 -41.41
N TYR A 614 16.17 17.77 -42.13
CA TYR A 614 16.92 16.51 -42.26
C TYR A 614 16.84 15.60 -41.02
N ALA A 615 16.70 14.27 -41.14
CA ALA A 615 16.37 13.45 -42.32
C ALA A 615 15.62 12.17 -41.89
N GLY A 616 14.91 11.52 -42.83
CA GLY A 616 14.46 10.14 -42.67
C GLY A 616 15.37 9.16 -43.44
N PRO A 617 14.89 7.95 -43.75
CA PRO A 617 14.42 6.96 -42.79
C PRO A 617 15.19 5.62 -42.95
N GLN A 618 15.14 4.71 -41.97
CA GLN A 618 15.65 3.35 -42.13
C GLN A 618 14.70 2.26 -41.60
N ALA A 619 14.43 1.31 -42.49
CA ALA A 619 14.07 -0.11 -42.30
C ALA A 619 13.24 -0.53 -41.06
N ILE A 620 11.99 -0.90 -41.33
CA ILE A 620 11.26 -1.93 -40.57
C ILE A 620 11.83 -3.30 -40.96
N PRO A 621 12.16 -4.22 -40.03
CA PRO A 621 12.43 -5.62 -40.35
C PRO A 621 11.12 -6.40 -40.56
N GLU A 622 10.89 -6.92 -41.76
CA GLU A 622 9.84 -7.92 -42.01
C GLU A 622 10.27 -9.28 -41.44
N ALA A 623 9.71 -9.67 -40.28
CA ALA A 623 10.08 -10.93 -39.63
C ALA A 623 8.98 -11.56 -38.75
N TYR A 624 7.69 -11.46 -39.14
CA TYR A 624 6.64 -12.40 -38.70
C TYR A 624 5.51 -12.50 -39.73
N LEU A 625 5.54 -13.58 -40.51
CA LEU A 625 4.41 -14.24 -41.18
C LEU A 625 4.31 -15.67 -40.61
#